data_AF-A0AAE0GG57-F1
#
_entry.id   AF-A0AAE0GG57-F1
#
_cell.length_a   1.000
_cell.length_b   1.000
_cell.length_c   1.000
_cell.angle_alpha   90.00
_cell.angle_beta   90.00
_cell.angle_gamma   90.00
#
_symmetry.space_group_name_H-M   'P 1'
#
loop_
_entity.id
_entity.type
_entity.pdbx_description
1 polymer ?
#
loop_
_entity_poly.entity_id
_entity_poly.type
_entity_poly.pdbx_seq_one_letter_code
_entity_poly.pdbx_strand_id
1 'polypeptide(L)'
;MNKACALGLGASFTDLPKSNQKTHKIQRSAGRETLVTRATDVKKEAQRRAPLEKSNLFNAKYVPFSTSTSDPNEQYSLDEVIYRSKNGGLLDVQHDMEALSIYPPEYWKALFDERVGKTSWPYGSGVWSKKEWVLPGIANEDIVSMFEGNSNLFWAERFGKELGMEELWVKQCGNSHTGSFKDLGMTVLVSQVNRLRKMGKPLLAVGCASTGDTSAALSAYAAAAAIPSIVFLPAEKISLAQLVQPIANGALVLSIDTDFDGCMRLIREVTAELPIYLANSLNSMRLEGQKTAAIEICQQFDWEVPEWVIIPGGNLGNVYAFFKGFQMCKELGLTDRVPRMVVAQAQNANPLYRAYKAGFENYEPMRAEDTFASAIQIGDPVSIDRAMYALSECDGIVEEASEEELMDAAARADMTGMFNCPHTGVALAALIKLRESGTIAPSDRTVVISTAHGLKFTGSKIAYHSKEIEGFASTYANPPVQVQEDFGKVMDILSQKLDV
;
A
#
# COMPACT_ATOMS: atom_id res chain seq x y z
N MET A 1 -67.82 -15.79 21.28
CA MET A 1 -67.06 -14.71 20.62
C MET A 1 -66.28 -15.35 19.47
N ASN A 2 -66.94 -15.44 18.31
CA ASN A 2 -66.57 -14.82 17.02
C ASN A 2 -65.36 -15.50 16.35
N LYS A 3 -65.57 -16.45 15.42
CA LYS A 3 -65.78 -16.29 13.94
C LYS A 3 -64.51 -15.78 13.24
N ALA A 4 -63.99 -16.30 12.12
CA ALA A 4 -64.50 -17.13 11.03
C ALA A 4 -63.27 -17.71 10.26
N CYS A 5 -63.26 -18.97 9.84
CA CYS A 5 -63.74 -19.51 8.55
C CYS A 5 -62.78 -19.28 7.37
N ALA A 6 -62.16 -20.38 6.92
CA ALA A 6 -61.60 -20.55 5.58
C ALA A 6 -62.71 -20.97 4.60
N LEU A 7 -62.64 -20.54 3.33
CA LEU A 7 -62.98 -21.29 2.09
C LEU A 7 -63.26 -20.35 0.89
N GLY A 8 -62.88 -20.82 -0.31
CA GLY A 8 -63.47 -20.42 -1.61
C GLY A 8 -62.46 -19.86 -2.62
N LEU A 9 -61.85 -20.67 -3.48
CA LEU A 9 -62.31 -21.14 -4.81
C LEU A 9 -62.32 -20.07 -5.93
N GLY A 10 -61.41 -20.26 -6.90
CA GLY A 10 -61.71 -20.30 -8.33
C GLY A 10 -61.90 -18.99 -9.11
N ALA A 11 -61.03 -18.75 -10.10
CA ALA A 11 -61.45 -18.50 -11.49
C ALA A 11 -60.22 -18.36 -12.41
N SER A 12 -60.23 -19.13 -13.49
CA SER A 12 -59.42 -18.93 -14.69
C SER A 12 -59.89 -17.70 -15.46
N PHE A 13 -58.98 -16.92 -16.04
CA PHE A 13 -59.27 -16.10 -17.20
C PHE A 13 -58.11 -16.20 -18.20
N THR A 14 -58.47 -16.64 -19.40
CA THR A 14 -57.70 -16.58 -20.63
C THR A 14 -57.72 -15.16 -21.21
N ASP A 15 -56.70 -14.89 -22.03
CA ASP A 15 -56.69 -14.01 -23.21
C ASP A 15 -56.01 -12.61 -23.18
N LEU A 16 -54.98 -12.53 -24.05
CA LEU A 16 -54.44 -11.41 -24.87
C LEU A 16 -53.29 -10.53 -24.32
N PRO A 17 -52.39 -9.97 -25.17
CA PRO A 17 -51.83 -10.47 -26.44
C PRO A 17 -50.28 -10.45 -26.50
N LYS A 18 -49.70 -11.22 -27.44
CA LYS A 18 -48.26 -11.25 -27.75
C LYS A 18 -47.79 -9.91 -28.34
N SER A 19 -46.80 -9.27 -27.70
CA SER A 19 -46.01 -8.20 -28.32
C SER A 19 -44.56 -8.66 -28.55
N ASN A 20 -44.08 -8.39 -29.76
CA ASN A 20 -42.77 -8.78 -30.28
C ASN A 20 -41.61 -8.19 -29.47
N GLN A 21 -40.86 -9.04 -28.76
CA GLN A 21 -39.47 -8.73 -28.40
C GLN A 21 -38.54 -9.45 -29.37
N LYS A 22 -38.02 -8.69 -30.35
CA LYS A 22 -36.82 -9.06 -31.10
C LYS A 22 -35.65 -9.14 -30.12
N THR A 23 -35.17 -10.35 -29.86
CA THR A 23 -33.90 -10.57 -29.16
C THR A 23 -32.75 -10.20 -30.08
N HIS A 24 -32.13 -9.05 -29.84
CA HIS A 24 -30.77 -8.79 -30.33
C HIS A 24 -29.82 -9.70 -29.56
N LYS A 25 -29.47 -10.86 -30.15
CA LYS A 25 -28.29 -11.63 -29.74
C LYS A 25 -27.05 -10.78 -30.03
N ILE A 26 -26.54 -10.11 -29.01
CA ILE A 26 -25.22 -9.50 -29.04
C ILE A 26 -24.19 -10.64 -29.11
N GLN A 27 -23.43 -10.68 -30.20
CA GLN A 27 -22.22 -11.51 -30.35
C GLN A 27 -21.21 -11.14 -29.25
N ARG A 28 -21.24 -11.84 -28.11
CA ARG A 28 -20.24 -11.71 -27.02
C ARG A 28 -19.46 -13.00 -26.74
N SER A 29 -19.71 -14.10 -27.46
CA SER A 29 -19.06 -15.39 -27.19
C SER A 29 -17.76 -15.62 -27.96
N ALA A 30 -17.59 -15.02 -29.15
CA ALA A 30 -16.45 -15.35 -30.03
C ALA A 30 -15.10 -14.84 -29.50
N GLY A 31 -15.06 -13.65 -28.88
CA GLY A 31 -13.82 -13.04 -28.38
C GLY A 31 -13.26 -13.66 -27.10
N ARG A 32 -14.14 -14.23 -26.25
CA ARG A 32 -13.72 -14.83 -24.97
C ARG A 32 -13.11 -16.21 -25.18
N GLU A 33 -13.63 -17.00 -26.12
CA GLU A 33 -13.05 -18.31 -26.46
C GLU A 33 -11.67 -18.17 -27.11
N THR A 34 -11.49 -17.21 -28.03
CA THR A 34 -10.20 -16.97 -28.72
C THR A 34 -9.11 -16.46 -27.79
N LEU A 35 -9.43 -15.58 -26.84
CA LEU A 35 -8.50 -15.11 -25.82
C LEU A 35 -8.06 -16.24 -24.88
N VAL A 36 -9.00 -17.09 -24.46
CA VAL A 36 -8.71 -18.25 -23.60
C VAL A 36 -7.86 -19.29 -24.34
N THR A 37 -8.12 -19.57 -25.63
CA THR A 37 -7.29 -20.49 -26.42
C THR A 37 -5.87 -19.95 -26.58
N ARG A 38 -5.74 -18.66 -26.94
CA ARG A 38 -4.44 -18.00 -27.15
C ARG A 38 -3.60 -17.96 -25.87
N ALA A 39 -4.20 -17.65 -24.72
CA ALA A 39 -3.50 -17.68 -23.43
C ALA A 39 -3.05 -19.10 -23.04
N THR A 40 -3.86 -20.11 -23.35
CA THR A 40 -3.54 -21.53 -23.10
C THR A 40 -2.39 -22.01 -24.00
N ASP A 41 -2.35 -21.58 -25.26
CA ASP A 41 -1.30 -21.94 -26.21
C ASP A 41 0.03 -21.24 -25.90
N VAL A 42 0.01 -19.97 -25.53
CA VAL A 42 1.21 -19.23 -25.07
C VAL A 42 1.80 -19.89 -23.82
N LYS A 43 0.97 -20.32 -22.86
CA LYS A 43 1.44 -21.05 -21.67
C LYS A 43 2.09 -22.37 -22.02
N LYS A 44 1.45 -23.18 -22.87
CA LYS A 44 2.01 -24.46 -23.32
C LYS A 44 3.34 -24.27 -24.08
N GLU A 45 3.47 -23.21 -24.87
CA GLU A 45 4.70 -22.90 -25.58
C GLU A 45 5.82 -22.43 -24.63
N ALA A 46 5.49 -21.56 -23.66
CA ALA A 46 6.44 -21.11 -22.64
C ALA A 46 6.91 -22.27 -21.73
N GLN A 47 5.99 -23.13 -21.29
CA GLN A 47 6.30 -24.33 -20.51
C GLN A 47 7.17 -25.35 -21.27
N ARG A 48 7.06 -25.38 -22.61
CA ARG A 48 7.94 -26.19 -23.47
C ARG A 48 9.34 -25.60 -23.60
N ARG A 49 9.49 -24.27 -23.56
CA ARG A 49 10.79 -23.58 -23.63
C ARG A 49 11.57 -23.71 -22.31
N ALA A 50 10.89 -23.62 -21.18
CA ALA A 50 11.44 -23.93 -19.87
C ALA A 50 10.31 -24.40 -18.93
N PRO A 51 10.29 -25.66 -18.48
CA PRO A 51 9.33 -26.10 -17.48
C PRO A 51 9.58 -25.36 -16.16
N LEU A 52 8.54 -24.71 -15.62
CA LEU A 52 8.54 -24.09 -14.28
C LEU A 52 9.01 -25.08 -13.17
N GLU A 53 8.89 -26.39 -13.41
CA GLU A 53 9.28 -27.46 -12.48
C GLU A 53 10.80 -27.57 -12.22
N LYS A 54 11.65 -26.81 -12.93
CA LYS A 54 13.02 -26.58 -12.45
C LYS A 54 12.99 -25.46 -11.41
N SER A 55 12.90 -25.85 -10.15
CA SER A 55 12.83 -25.02 -8.93
C SER A 55 13.89 -23.91 -8.76
N ASN A 56 14.83 -23.76 -9.70
CA ASN A 56 16.00 -22.89 -9.60
C ASN A 56 16.15 -21.93 -10.79
N LEU A 57 15.16 -21.81 -11.68
CA LEU A 57 15.30 -20.93 -12.85
C LEU A 57 15.31 -19.45 -12.46
N PHE A 58 14.41 -19.05 -11.56
CA PHE A 58 14.34 -17.67 -11.08
C PHE A 58 15.12 -17.55 -9.78
N ASN A 59 15.94 -16.50 -9.68
CA ASN A 59 16.71 -16.24 -8.49
C ASN A 59 16.77 -14.74 -8.18
N ALA A 60 17.09 -14.42 -6.93
CA ALA A 60 17.32 -13.05 -6.50
C ALA A 60 18.43 -13.02 -5.44
N LYS A 61 19.08 -11.87 -5.32
CA LYS A 61 20.24 -11.66 -4.44
C LYS A 61 20.22 -10.24 -3.88
N TYR A 62 20.88 -10.02 -2.74
CA TYR A 62 21.17 -8.66 -2.31
C TYR A 62 22.36 -8.10 -3.09
N VAL A 63 22.25 -6.85 -3.50
CA VAL A 63 23.34 -6.06 -4.11
C VAL A 63 23.40 -4.68 -3.44
N PRO A 64 24.54 -3.99 -3.38
CA PRO A 64 24.57 -2.60 -2.97
C PRO A 64 23.65 -1.74 -3.83
N PHE A 65 22.79 -0.97 -3.19
CA PHE A 65 22.06 0.10 -3.87
C PHE A 65 23.06 1.24 -4.13
N SER A 66 23.28 1.60 -5.39
CA SER A 66 24.19 2.67 -5.75
C SER A 66 23.70 3.43 -6.98
N THR A 67 23.83 4.76 -6.94
CA THR A 67 23.59 5.68 -8.08
C THR A 67 24.87 5.95 -8.90
N SER A 68 26.03 5.47 -8.42
CA SER A 68 27.34 5.48 -9.10
C SER A 68 27.98 4.09 -9.05
N THR A 69 29.12 3.83 -9.72
CA THR A 69 29.72 2.49 -9.86
C THR A 69 29.77 1.68 -8.54
N SER A 70 28.81 0.78 -8.34
CA SER A 70 28.84 -0.24 -7.29
C SER A 70 29.92 -1.25 -7.64
N ASP A 71 30.62 -1.82 -6.64
CA ASP A 71 31.45 -3.00 -6.88
C ASP A 71 30.54 -4.12 -7.41
N PRO A 72 30.62 -4.50 -8.70
CA PRO A 72 29.73 -5.50 -9.28
C PRO A 72 29.95 -6.89 -8.66
N ASN A 73 31.03 -7.07 -7.88
CA ASN A 73 31.34 -8.31 -7.19
C ASN A 73 30.74 -8.37 -5.78
N GLU A 74 30.21 -7.27 -5.24
CA GLU A 74 29.54 -7.29 -3.95
C GLU A 74 28.09 -7.76 -4.11
N GLN A 75 27.85 -9.01 -3.73
CA GLN A 75 26.54 -9.65 -3.76
C GLN A 75 26.40 -10.62 -2.58
N TYR A 76 25.18 -10.76 -2.08
CA TYR A 76 24.89 -11.64 -0.95
C TYR A 76 23.67 -12.50 -1.23
N SER A 77 23.66 -13.69 -0.63
CA SER A 77 22.47 -14.54 -0.65
C SER A 77 21.34 -13.88 0.13
N LEU A 78 20.09 -14.06 -0.33
CA LEU A 78 18.91 -13.68 0.47
C LEU A 78 18.82 -14.49 1.78
N ASP A 79 19.52 -15.62 1.86
CA ASP A 79 19.60 -16.45 3.07
C ASP A 79 20.64 -15.93 4.11
N GLU A 80 21.24 -14.76 3.87
CA GLU A 80 22.10 -14.04 4.81
C GLU A 80 21.34 -12.97 5.60
N VAL A 81 21.69 -12.80 6.87
CA VAL A 81 21.15 -11.74 7.74
C VAL A 81 22.06 -10.53 7.60
N ILE A 82 21.79 -9.71 6.60
CA ILE A 82 22.57 -8.52 6.26
C ILE A 82 21.65 -7.31 6.04
N TYR A 83 22.10 -6.13 6.49
CA TYR A 83 21.31 -4.89 6.42
C TYR A 83 22.02 -3.76 5.69
N ARG A 84 23.33 -3.87 5.46
CA ARG A 84 24.18 -2.86 4.84
C ARG A 84 25.23 -3.50 3.96
N SER A 85 25.66 -2.79 2.92
CA SER A 85 26.84 -3.14 2.13
C SER A 85 28.13 -3.01 2.96
N LYS A 86 29.26 -3.50 2.44
CA LYS A 86 30.59 -3.36 3.07
C LYS A 86 30.93 -1.91 3.39
N ASN A 87 30.49 -0.99 2.53
CA ASN A 87 30.70 0.46 2.70
C ASN A 87 29.64 1.14 3.56
N GLY A 88 28.75 0.37 4.20
CA GLY A 88 27.68 0.89 5.06
C GLY A 88 26.44 1.41 4.32
N GLY A 89 26.41 1.31 2.98
CA GLY A 89 25.30 1.74 2.14
C GLY A 89 24.09 0.81 2.23
N LEU A 90 22.98 1.22 1.60
CA LEU A 90 21.75 0.41 1.49
C LEU A 90 21.99 -0.78 0.56
N LEU A 91 21.28 -1.88 0.78
CA LEU A 91 21.22 -3.02 -0.14
C LEU A 91 19.92 -2.98 -0.94
N ASP A 92 19.88 -3.46 -2.17
CA ASP A 92 18.64 -3.72 -2.92
C ASP A 92 18.52 -5.20 -3.26
N VAL A 93 17.31 -5.68 -3.53
CA VAL A 93 17.07 -7.04 -4.01
C VAL A 93 17.06 -7.03 -5.54
N GLN A 94 18.09 -7.60 -6.15
CA GLN A 94 18.17 -7.75 -7.60
C GLN A 94 17.67 -9.13 -8.01
N HIS A 95 16.70 -9.17 -8.93
CA HIS A 95 16.23 -10.40 -9.57
C HIS A 95 17.06 -10.71 -10.81
N ASP A 96 17.12 -11.99 -11.16
CA ASP A 96 17.69 -12.44 -12.44
C ASP A 96 16.74 -12.07 -13.60
N MET A 97 16.93 -10.86 -14.13
CA MET A 97 16.11 -10.34 -15.23
C MET A 97 16.30 -11.12 -16.53
N GLU A 98 17.49 -11.71 -16.75
CA GLU A 98 17.73 -12.58 -17.90
C GLU A 98 16.84 -13.82 -17.83
N ALA A 99 16.80 -14.49 -16.68
CA ALA A 99 15.93 -15.65 -16.47
C ALA A 99 14.44 -15.31 -16.59
N LEU A 100 14.02 -14.14 -16.08
CA LEU A 100 12.62 -13.69 -16.18
C LEU A 100 12.23 -13.35 -17.62
N SER A 101 13.15 -12.79 -18.41
CA SER A 101 12.94 -12.39 -19.81
C SER A 101 12.79 -13.56 -20.80
N ILE A 102 13.16 -14.79 -20.40
CA ILE A 102 12.91 -16.01 -21.19
C ILE A 102 11.40 -16.17 -21.49
N TYR A 103 10.56 -15.71 -20.56
CA TYR A 103 9.11 -15.76 -20.69
C TYR A 103 8.56 -14.46 -21.29
N PRO A 104 7.73 -14.54 -22.34
CA PRO A 104 7.18 -13.36 -22.99
C PRO A 104 6.18 -12.61 -22.09
N PRO A 105 5.91 -11.32 -22.34
CA PRO A 105 5.00 -10.53 -21.52
C PRO A 105 3.59 -11.13 -21.43
N GLU A 106 3.06 -11.72 -22.51
CA GLU A 106 1.75 -12.37 -22.52
C GLU A 106 1.68 -13.56 -21.55
N TYR A 107 2.80 -14.25 -21.34
CA TYR A 107 2.87 -15.31 -20.35
C TYR A 107 2.71 -14.76 -18.93
N TRP A 108 3.44 -13.70 -18.59
CA TRP A 108 3.39 -13.11 -17.25
C TRP A 108 2.01 -12.53 -16.95
N LYS A 109 1.41 -11.78 -17.88
CA LYS A 109 0.04 -11.28 -17.77
C LYS A 109 -0.94 -12.42 -17.51
N ALA A 110 -0.93 -13.45 -18.38
CA ALA A 110 -1.84 -14.58 -18.26
C ALA A 110 -1.62 -15.44 -16.99
N LEU A 111 -0.38 -15.54 -16.50
CA LEU A 111 -0.06 -16.24 -15.25
C LEU A 111 -0.61 -15.49 -14.04
N PHE A 112 -0.37 -14.19 -13.97
CA PHE A 112 -0.83 -13.37 -12.85
C PHE A 112 -2.34 -13.17 -12.86
N ASP A 113 -2.97 -13.04 -14.04
CA ASP A 113 -4.42 -12.88 -14.17
C ASP A 113 -5.18 -14.16 -13.80
N GLU A 114 -4.62 -15.34 -14.11
CA GLU A 114 -5.21 -16.62 -13.68
C GLU A 114 -5.28 -16.76 -12.16
N ARG A 115 -4.36 -16.12 -11.43
CA ARG A 115 -4.30 -16.17 -9.97
C ARG A 115 -5.29 -15.21 -9.29
N VAL A 116 -5.89 -14.28 -10.02
CA VAL A 116 -6.88 -13.33 -9.48
C VAL A 116 -8.11 -14.08 -8.96
N GLY A 117 -8.55 -13.72 -7.75
CA GLY A 117 -9.74 -14.28 -7.11
C GLY A 117 -9.62 -15.75 -6.70
N LYS A 118 -8.40 -16.31 -6.65
CA LYS A 118 -8.16 -17.68 -6.19
C LYS A 118 -7.95 -17.72 -4.68
N THR A 119 -8.23 -18.88 -4.09
CA THR A 119 -7.95 -19.18 -2.67
C THR A 119 -6.87 -20.26 -2.51
N SER A 120 -6.23 -20.67 -3.61
CA SER A 120 -5.14 -21.63 -3.61
C SER A 120 -3.91 -21.06 -2.90
N TRP A 121 -3.27 -21.85 -2.05
CA TRP A 121 -2.02 -21.47 -1.39
C TRP A 121 -0.82 -21.50 -2.35
N PRO A 122 0.08 -20.50 -2.34
CA PRO A 122 0.01 -19.22 -1.62
C PRO A 122 -0.66 -18.10 -2.45
N TYR A 123 -1.09 -18.41 -3.68
CA TYR A 123 -1.52 -17.44 -4.70
C TYR A 123 -2.81 -16.66 -4.41
N GLY A 124 -3.52 -16.95 -3.31
CA GLY A 124 -4.60 -16.09 -2.82
C GLY A 124 -4.11 -14.71 -2.35
N SER A 125 -2.83 -14.57 -2.02
CA SER A 125 -2.20 -13.28 -1.70
C SER A 125 -1.89 -12.47 -2.97
N GLY A 126 -2.14 -11.15 -2.92
CA GLY A 126 -1.72 -10.21 -3.96
C GLY A 126 -0.20 -10.10 -4.08
N VAL A 127 0.54 -10.38 -3.00
CA VAL A 127 2.01 -10.49 -3.01
C VAL A 127 2.44 -11.82 -3.64
N TRP A 128 2.00 -12.94 -3.08
CA TRP A 128 2.47 -14.27 -3.50
C TRP A 128 1.89 -14.73 -4.83
N SER A 129 0.82 -14.11 -5.33
CA SER A 129 0.40 -14.29 -6.72
C SER A 129 1.45 -13.83 -7.74
N LYS A 130 2.48 -13.09 -7.30
CA LYS A 130 3.68 -12.72 -8.06
C LYS A 130 4.95 -13.31 -7.46
N LYS A 131 4.87 -14.47 -6.80
CA LYS A 131 5.98 -15.15 -6.09
C LYS A 131 7.29 -15.15 -6.87
N GLU A 132 7.24 -15.42 -8.17
CA GLU A 132 8.40 -15.49 -9.06
C GLU A 132 9.19 -14.17 -9.10
N TRP A 133 8.51 -13.04 -8.88
CA TRP A 133 9.08 -11.69 -8.89
C TRP A 133 9.29 -11.15 -7.48
N VAL A 134 9.02 -11.93 -6.42
CA VAL A 134 9.13 -11.48 -5.02
C VAL A 134 10.22 -12.27 -4.31
N LEU A 135 10.04 -13.58 -4.20
CA LEU A 135 10.98 -14.49 -3.52
C LEU A 135 10.95 -15.86 -4.22
N PRO A 136 11.52 -15.98 -5.43
CA PRO A 136 11.33 -17.17 -6.27
C PRO A 136 11.80 -18.47 -5.61
N GLY A 137 12.84 -18.43 -4.78
CA GLY A 137 13.44 -19.60 -4.13
C GLY A 137 12.78 -20.06 -2.83
N ILE A 138 11.71 -19.41 -2.34
CA ILE A 138 11.05 -19.82 -1.11
C ILE A 138 10.15 -21.04 -1.34
N ALA A 139 10.19 -22.01 -0.43
CA ALA A 139 9.24 -23.11 -0.42
C ALA A 139 7.85 -22.62 0.01
N ASN A 140 6.77 -23.19 -0.53
CA ASN A 140 5.42 -22.74 -0.19
C ASN A 140 5.10 -22.97 1.30
N GLU A 141 5.75 -23.95 1.92
CA GLU A 141 5.58 -24.31 3.33
C GLU A 141 6.25 -23.31 4.29
N ASP A 142 7.13 -22.45 3.77
CA ASP A 142 7.83 -21.41 4.53
C ASP A 142 7.15 -20.04 4.43
N ILE A 143 6.20 -19.88 3.50
CA ILE A 143 5.44 -18.65 3.33
C ILE A 143 4.53 -18.43 4.55
N VAL A 144 4.52 -17.18 5.01
CA VAL A 144 3.67 -16.67 6.09
C VAL A 144 2.81 -15.57 5.50
N SER A 145 1.55 -15.87 5.22
CA SER A 145 0.61 -14.97 4.54
C SER A 145 -0.77 -15.05 5.18
N MET A 146 -1.45 -13.91 5.18
CA MET A 146 -2.86 -13.77 5.55
C MET A 146 -3.71 -13.43 4.31
N PHE A 147 -3.20 -13.72 3.11
CA PHE A 147 -3.76 -13.32 1.81
C PHE A 147 -3.91 -11.80 1.65
N GLU A 148 -2.94 -11.06 2.19
CA GLU A 148 -2.74 -9.64 1.95
C GLU A 148 -2.56 -9.29 0.46
N GLY A 149 -2.77 -8.01 0.12
CA GLY A 149 -2.81 -7.54 -1.26
C GLY A 149 -4.20 -7.70 -1.87
N ASN A 150 -4.28 -7.63 -3.21
CA ASN A 150 -5.54 -7.57 -3.95
C ASN A 150 -6.47 -6.44 -3.46
N SER A 151 -5.86 -5.34 -3.00
CA SER A 151 -6.60 -4.27 -2.31
C SER A 151 -7.44 -3.46 -3.29
N ASN A 152 -8.52 -2.86 -2.77
CA ASN A 152 -9.46 -2.10 -3.57
C ASN A 152 -8.77 -0.95 -4.33
N LEU A 153 -9.06 -0.85 -5.63
CA LEU A 153 -8.72 0.30 -6.46
C LEU A 153 -10.02 1.07 -6.69
N PHE A 154 -10.23 2.08 -5.85
CA PHE A 154 -11.47 2.83 -5.75
C PHE A 154 -11.54 3.91 -6.81
N TRP A 155 -12.57 3.93 -7.66
CA TRP A 155 -12.84 5.08 -8.52
C TRP A 155 -13.45 6.20 -7.68
N ALA A 156 -12.72 7.29 -7.50
CA ALA A 156 -13.11 8.44 -6.70
C ALA A 156 -14.02 9.39 -7.48
N GLU A 157 -15.06 8.87 -8.14
CA GLU A 157 -15.86 9.61 -9.13
C GLU A 157 -16.33 10.98 -8.64
N ARG A 158 -16.99 11.02 -7.47
CA ARG A 158 -17.59 12.26 -6.95
C ARG A 158 -16.52 13.29 -6.58
N PHE A 159 -15.47 12.88 -5.88
CA PHE A 159 -14.38 13.77 -5.51
C PHE A 159 -13.56 14.21 -6.73
N GLY A 160 -13.31 13.31 -7.68
CA GLY A 160 -12.69 13.60 -8.96
C GLY A 160 -13.46 14.69 -9.72
N LYS A 161 -14.78 14.56 -9.84
CA LYS A 161 -15.63 15.59 -10.47
C LYS A 161 -15.52 16.95 -9.80
N GLU A 162 -15.43 17.01 -8.47
CA GLU A 162 -15.20 18.28 -7.76
C GLU A 162 -13.84 18.94 -8.10
N LEU A 163 -12.85 18.16 -8.54
CA LEU A 163 -11.54 18.62 -9.03
C LEU A 163 -11.48 18.72 -10.56
N GLY A 164 -12.61 18.52 -11.25
CA GLY A 164 -12.69 18.46 -12.71
C GLY A 164 -11.89 17.31 -13.32
N MET A 165 -11.81 16.16 -12.64
CA MET A 165 -11.14 14.94 -13.10
C MET A 165 -12.14 13.82 -13.33
N GLU A 166 -11.98 13.09 -14.44
CA GLU A 166 -12.83 11.93 -14.75
C GLU A 166 -12.20 10.62 -14.23
N GLU A 167 -10.87 10.54 -14.22
CA GLU A 167 -10.09 9.33 -13.95
C GLU A 167 -9.25 9.46 -12.66
N LEU A 168 -9.89 9.87 -11.56
CA LEU A 168 -9.24 9.86 -10.24
C LEU A 168 -9.54 8.55 -9.50
N TRP A 169 -8.48 7.89 -9.06
CA TRP A 169 -8.54 6.60 -8.37
C TRP A 169 -7.77 6.64 -7.05
N VAL A 170 -8.17 5.80 -6.09
CA VAL A 170 -7.46 5.61 -4.82
C VAL A 170 -7.13 4.14 -4.64
N LYS A 171 -5.84 3.79 -4.57
CA LYS A 171 -5.40 2.44 -4.20
C LYS A 171 -5.44 2.31 -2.68
N GLN A 172 -6.45 1.61 -2.17
CA GLN A 172 -6.72 1.47 -0.73
C GLN A 172 -5.87 0.36 -0.09
N CYS A 173 -4.54 0.53 -0.09
CA CYS A 173 -3.62 -0.40 0.56
C CYS A 173 -3.85 -0.55 2.07
N GLY A 174 -4.45 0.47 2.71
CA GLY A 174 -4.87 0.42 4.10
C GLY A 174 -6.06 -0.52 4.38
N ASN A 175 -6.80 -0.98 3.37
CA ASN A 175 -7.89 -1.93 3.55
C ASN A 175 -7.35 -3.37 3.58
N SER A 176 -6.60 -3.66 4.62
CA SER A 176 -5.95 -4.94 4.89
C SER A 176 -6.22 -5.38 6.34
N HIS A 177 -5.80 -6.59 6.70
CA HIS A 177 -6.14 -7.15 8.02
C HIS A 177 -5.53 -6.37 9.21
N THR A 178 -4.35 -5.74 9.05
CA THR A 178 -3.82 -4.82 10.08
C THR A 178 -4.20 -3.37 9.85
N GLY A 179 -4.89 -3.07 8.74
CA GLY A 179 -5.25 -1.72 8.35
C GLY A 179 -4.06 -0.92 7.79
N SER A 180 -3.08 -1.55 7.13
CA SER A 180 -1.88 -0.87 6.63
C SER A 180 -1.21 -1.56 5.44
N PHE A 181 -0.66 -0.74 4.54
CA PHE A 181 0.24 -1.13 3.44
C PHE A 181 1.46 -1.95 3.90
N LYS A 182 1.84 -1.86 5.18
CA LYS A 182 3.02 -2.58 5.70
C LYS A 182 2.86 -4.09 5.64
N ASP A 183 1.63 -4.61 5.57
CA ASP A 183 1.34 -6.04 5.42
C ASP A 183 2.05 -6.65 4.20
N LEU A 184 2.07 -5.92 3.08
CA LEU A 184 2.70 -6.38 1.84
C LEU A 184 4.20 -6.64 2.02
N GLY A 185 4.89 -5.80 2.79
CA GLY A 185 6.30 -6.01 3.08
C GLY A 185 6.54 -7.03 4.20
N MET A 186 5.63 -7.12 5.18
CA MET A 186 5.81 -8.00 6.34
C MET A 186 5.57 -9.46 6.00
N THR A 187 4.67 -9.78 5.09
CA THR A 187 4.54 -11.16 4.60
C THR A 187 5.86 -11.68 4.04
N VAL A 188 6.56 -10.88 3.23
CA VAL A 188 7.84 -11.27 2.62
C VAL A 188 8.94 -11.38 3.67
N LEU A 189 9.07 -10.36 4.52
CA LEU A 189 10.10 -10.34 5.56
C LEU A 189 9.95 -11.52 6.53
N VAL A 190 8.73 -11.74 7.04
CA VAL A 190 8.49 -12.81 8.03
C VAL A 190 8.57 -14.19 7.39
N SER A 191 8.18 -14.35 6.12
CA SER A 191 8.40 -15.60 5.38
C SER A 191 9.89 -15.93 5.24
N GLN A 192 10.72 -14.92 4.91
CA GLN A 192 12.16 -15.12 4.84
C GLN A 192 12.75 -15.47 6.21
N VAL A 193 12.32 -14.79 7.28
CA VAL A 193 12.73 -15.15 8.65
C VAL A 193 12.30 -16.59 9.01
N ASN A 194 11.09 -16.99 8.67
CA ASN A 194 10.57 -18.34 8.90
C ASN A 194 11.43 -19.39 8.18
N ARG A 195 11.75 -19.16 6.89
CA ARG A 195 12.67 -19.98 6.11
C ARG A 195 14.04 -20.09 6.79
N LEU A 196 14.66 -18.96 7.14
CA LEU A 196 15.97 -18.92 7.77
C LEU A 196 16.01 -19.74 9.08
N ARG A 197 14.95 -19.63 9.91
CA ARG A 197 14.80 -20.41 11.15
C ARG A 197 14.75 -21.91 10.87
N LYS A 198 13.96 -22.34 9.87
CA LYS A 198 13.87 -23.75 9.47
C LYS A 198 15.16 -24.30 8.85
N MET A 199 15.98 -23.44 8.25
CA MET A 199 17.34 -23.77 7.80
C MET A 199 18.36 -23.87 8.95
N GLY A 200 17.94 -23.71 10.20
CA GLY A 200 18.81 -23.78 11.37
C GLY A 200 19.65 -22.53 11.61
N LYS A 201 19.35 -21.41 10.93
CA LYS A 201 19.96 -20.12 11.30
C LYS A 201 19.47 -19.73 12.69
N PRO A 202 20.32 -19.19 13.57
CA PRO A 202 20.00 -19.04 14.98
C PRO A 202 19.05 -17.87 15.26
N LEU A 203 17.99 -17.63 14.48
CA LEU A 203 17.07 -16.51 14.69
C LEU A 203 16.01 -16.83 15.75
N LEU A 204 16.06 -16.11 16.88
CA LEU A 204 15.16 -16.33 18.02
C LEU A 204 13.88 -15.52 17.93
N ALA A 205 13.96 -14.30 17.39
CA ALA A 205 12.84 -13.36 17.36
C ALA A 205 12.97 -12.39 16.18
N VAL A 206 11.88 -11.67 15.91
CA VAL A 206 11.88 -10.44 15.12
C VAL A 206 11.73 -9.24 16.04
N GLY A 207 12.39 -8.13 15.71
CA GLY A 207 12.39 -6.91 16.50
C GLY A 207 12.10 -5.66 15.68
N CYS A 208 11.45 -4.66 16.27
CA CYS A 208 11.34 -3.34 15.64
C CYS A 208 11.33 -2.20 16.66
N ALA A 209 11.74 -1.01 16.20
CA ALA A 209 11.76 0.25 16.95
C ALA A 209 10.69 1.20 16.37
N SER A 210 9.41 0.82 16.45
CA SER A 210 8.32 1.61 15.85
C SER A 210 7.04 1.48 16.67
N THR A 211 6.38 2.60 16.91
CA THR A 211 5.09 2.66 17.63
C THR A 211 3.88 2.41 16.72
N GLY A 212 4.06 2.46 15.40
CA GLY A 212 2.95 2.51 14.44
C GLY A 212 2.77 1.27 13.57
N ASP A 213 2.33 1.47 12.34
CA ASP A 213 1.95 0.41 11.40
C ASP A 213 3.00 -0.69 11.18
N THR A 214 4.29 -0.35 11.29
CA THR A 214 5.36 -1.33 11.12
C THR A 214 5.35 -2.37 12.24
N SER A 215 5.17 -1.97 13.50
CA SER A 215 5.13 -2.93 14.62
C SER A 215 3.83 -3.72 14.62
N ALA A 216 2.69 -3.10 14.25
CA ALA A 216 1.42 -3.79 14.11
C ALA A 216 1.49 -4.92 13.08
N ALA A 217 1.93 -4.62 11.85
CA ALA A 217 2.10 -5.63 10.81
C ALA A 217 3.13 -6.69 11.20
N LEU A 218 4.32 -6.30 11.69
CA LEU A 218 5.34 -7.26 12.09
C LEU A 218 4.82 -8.25 13.15
N SER A 219 4.15 -7.74 14.19
CA SER A 219 3.64 -8.55 15.29
C SER A 219 2.56 -9.52 14.81
N ALA A 220 1.67 -9.08 13.93
CA ALA A 220 0.61 -9.94 13.37
C ALA A 220 1.18 -11.11 12.56
N TYR A 221 2.14 -10.85 11.65
CA TYR A 221 2.77 -11.92 10.87
C TYR A 221 3.67 -12.82 11.72
N ALA A 222 4.38 -12.25 12.70
CA ALA A 222 5.18 -13.02 13.63
C ALA A 222 4.30 -13.96 14.47
N ALA A 223 3.15 -13.48 14.95
CA ALA A 223 2.16 -14.30 15.64
C ALA A 223 1.63 -15.45 14.75
N ALA A 224 1.30 -15.15 13.50
CA ALA A 224 0.83 -16.14 12.52
C ALA A 224 1.84 -17.29 12.28
N ALA A 225 3.14 -17.00 12.40
CA ALA A 225 4.21 -17.98 12.24
C ALA A 225 4.82 -18.48 13.55
N ALA A 226 4.21 -18.16 14.71
CA ALA A 226 4.74 -18.47 16.03
C ALA A 226 6.23 -18.06 16.19
N ILE A 227 6.57 -16.88 15.69
CA ILE A 227 7.88 -16.25 15.85
C ILE A 227 7.75 -15.21 16.96
N PRO A 228 8.58 -15.24 18.01
CA PRO A 228 8.59 -14.18 19.01
C PRO A 228 8.81 -12.81 18.36
N SER A 229 7.98 -11.84 18.73
CA SER A 229 8.07 -10.45 18.26
C SER A 229 8.36 -9.52 19.42
N ILE A 230 9.29 -8.58 19.22
CA ILE A 230 9.72 -7.63 20.25
C ILE A 230 9.61 -6.20 19.70
N VAL A 231 8.95 -5.32 20.47
CA VAL A 231 8.81 -3.90 20.16
C VAL A 231 9.59 -3.09 21.18
N PHE A 232 10.61 -2.38 20.74
CA PHE A 232 11.48 -1.56 21.59
C PHE A 232 11.07 -0.10 21.48
N LEU A 233 10.68 0.52 22.59
CA LEU A 233 10.21 1.91 22.59
C LEU A 233 10.68 2.69 23.82
N PRO A 234 11.00 3.99 23.66
CA PRO A 234 11.07 4.93 24.78
C PRO A 234 9.76 4.93 25.58
N ALA A 235 9.86 4.97 26.91
CA ALA A 235 8.68 4.97 27.80
C ALA A 235 7.73 6.13 27.49
N GLU A 236 8.26 7.32 27.18
CA GLU A 236 7.49 8.52 26.83
C GLU A 236 6.78 8.43 25.47
N LYS A 237 7.12 7.43 24.64
CA LYS A 237 6.52 7.23 23.31
C LYS A 237 5.48 6.11 23.29
N ILE A 238 5.10 5.58 24.46
CA ILE A 238 4.07 4.54 24.56
C ILE A 238 2.68 5.15 24.50
N SER A 239 1.91 4.72 23.50
CA SER A 239 0.47 4.94 23.42
C SER A 239 -0.22 3.60 23.27
N LEU A 240 -1.11 3.27 24.22
CA LEU A 240 -1.90 2.04 24.15
C LEU A 240 -2.75 1.97 22.87
N ALA A 241 -3.26 3.11 22.39
CA ALA A 241 -4.04 3.17 21.15
C ALA A 241 -3.20 2.79 19.93
N GLN A 242 -1.94 3.23 19.88
CA GLN A 242 -1.01 2.87 18.80
C GLN A 242 -0.51 1.43 18.91
N LEU A 243 -0.33 0.93 20.14
CA LEU A 243 0.23 -0.39 20.43
C LEU A 243 -0.81 -1.51 20.59
N VAL A 244 -2.10 -1.20 20.47
CA VAL A 244 -3.19 -2.18 20.65
C VAL A 244 -3.00 -3.41 19.78
N GLN A 245 -2.56 -3.24 18.53
CA GLN A 245 -2.33 -4.37 17.61
C GLN A 245 -1.11 -5.21 18.01
N PRO A 246 0.11 -4.65 18.23
CA PRO A 246 1.22 -5.43 18.76
C PRO A 246 0.88 -6.20 20.05
N ILE A 247 0.23 -5.54 21.01
CA ILE A 247 -0.16 -6.15 22.29
C ILE A 247 -1.15 -7.29 22.07
N ALA A 248 -2.21 -7.06 21.28
CA ALA A 248 -3.23 -8.08 20.99
C ALA A 248 -2.65 -9.28 20.22
N ASN A 249 -1.63 -9.07 19.39
CA ASN A 249 -0.91 -10.13 18.69
C ASN A 249 0.20 -10.79 19.54
N GLY A 250 0.33 -10.46 20.83
CA GLY A 250 1.24 -11.13 21.74
C GLY A 250 2.71 -10.71 21.61
N ALA A 251 3.00 -9.54 21.03
CA ALA A 251 4.36 -9.01 21.00
C ALA A 251 4.84 -8.61 22.40
N LEU A 252 6.13 -8.85 22.68
CA LEU A 252 6.80 -8.32 23.86
C LEU A 252 7.11 -6.84 23.65
N VAL A 253 6.31 -5.97 24.24
CA VAL A 253 6.52 -4.51 24.18
C VAL A 253 7.39 -4.07 25.35
N LEU A 254 8.59 -3.57 25.05
CA LEU A 254 9.54 -3.05 26.03
C LEU A 254 9.43 -1.52 26.11
N SER A 255 8.99 -1.05 27.28
CA SER A 255 9.01 0.36 27.69
C SER A 255 10.35 0.70 28.31
N ILE A 256 11.26 1.27 27.53
CA ILE A 256 12.63 1.55 27.94
C ILE A 256 12.70 2.97 28.48
N ASP A 257 13.21 3.13 29.70
CA ASP A 257 13.42 4.43 30.35
C ASP A 257 14.63 5.16 29.72
N THR A 258 14.41 5.73 28.54
CA THR A 258 15.42 6.40 27.72
C THR A 258 14.75 7.19 26.59
N ASP A 259 15.52 7.95 25.83
CA ASP A 259 15.08 8.65 24.62
C ASP A 259 15.23 7.77 23.36
N PHE A 260 14.93 8.30 22.17
CA PHE A 260 15.02 7.53 20.94
C PHE A 260 16.46 7.05 20.65
N ASP A 261 17.46 7.89 20.91
CA ASP A 261 18.87 7.57 20.64
C ASP A 261 19.39 6.48 21.58
N GLY A 262 19.05 6.57 22.87
CA GLY A 262 19.35 5.53 23.84
C GLY A 262 18.63 4.22 23.53
N CYS A 263 17.38 4.27 23.03
CA CYS A 263 16.65 3.11 22.55
C CYS A 263 17.37 2.46 21.36
N MET A 264 17.78 3.24 20.35
CA MET A 264 18.51 2.73 19.19
C MET A 264 19.89 2.15 19.55
N ARG A 265 20.61 2.76 20.50
CA ARG A 265 21.85 2.23 21.04
C ARG A 265 21.63 0.87 21.70
N LEU A 266 20.65 0.75 22.59
CA LEU A 266 20.31 -0.51 23.25
C LEU A 266 19.88 -1.60 22.27
N ILE A 267 19.13 -1.26 21.22
CA ILE A 267 18.76 -2.21 20.17
C ILE A 267 20.01 -2.75 19.47
N ARG A 268 21.01 -1.91 19.17
CA ARG A 268 22.28 -2.37 18.59
C ARG A 268 23.04 -3.30 19.52
N GLU A 269 23.12 -2.98 20.81
CA GLU A 269 23.76 -3.83 21.82
C GLU A 269 23.04 -5.17 21.97
N VAL A 270 21.70 -5.14 22.11
CA VAL A 270 20.87 -6.35 22.24
C VAL A 270 20.96 -7.23 21.01
N THR A 271 20.95 -6.66 19.80
CA THR A 271 21.02 -7.43 18.55
C THR A 271 22.42 -7.91 18.19
N ALA A 272 23.46 -7.39 18.85
CA ALA A 272 24.83 -7.92 18.76
C ALA A 272 24.98 -9.21 19.58
N GLU A 273 24.27 -9.33 20.70
CA GLU A 273 24.34 -10.48 21.62
C GLU A 273 23.24 -11.52 21.36
N LEU A 274 22.02 -11.07 21.05
CA LEU A 274 20.88 -11.92 20.76
C LEU A 274 20.56 -11.89 19.27
N PRO A 275 20.36 -13.06 18.65
CA PRO A 275 20.06 -13.16 17.23
C PRO A 275 18.58 -12.81 16.94
N ILE A 276 18.32 -11.50 16.96
CA ILE A 276 17.03 -10.88 16.70
C ILE A 276 17.08 -10.22 15.33
N TYR A 277 16.14 -10.58 14.46
CA TYR A 277 16.06 -10.00 13.13
C TYR A 277 15.32 -8.67 13.17
N LEU A 278 15.98 -7.56 12.78
CA LEU A 278 15.40 -6.23 12.84
C LEU A 278 14.57 -5.91 11.59
N ALA A 279 13.28 -5.68 11.79
CA ALA A 279 12.32 -5.35 10.73
C ALA A 279 12.19 -3.82 10.52
N ASN A 280 13.33 -3.14 10.33
CA ASN A 280 13.35 -1.70 10.07
C ASN A 280 13.34 -1.38 8.56
N SER A 281 13.44 -0.10 8.21
CA SER A 281 13.41 0.36 6.80
C SER A 281 14.71 0.11 6.02
N LEU A 282 15.79 -0.33 6.70
CA LEU A 282 17.01 -0.78 6.01
C LEU A 282 16.78 -2.13 5.31
N ASN A 283 15.76 -2.86 5.75
CA ASN A 283 15.48 -4.19 5.24
C ASN A 283 14.86 -4.15 3.85
N SER A 284 15.64 -4.54 2.84
CA SER A 284 15.27 -4.52 1.43
C SER A 284 14.14 -5.49 1.09
N MET A 285 13.95 -6.57 1.88
CA MET A 285 12.90 -7.57 1.62
C MET A 285 11.50 -6.98 1.68
N ARG A 286 11.30 -5.95 2.51
CA ARG A 286 9.99 -5.29 2.61
C ARG A 286 9.57 -4.64 1.30
N LEU A 287 10.55 -4.16 0.52
CA LEU A 287 10.32 -3.48 -0.76
C LEU A 287 9.81 -4.47 -1.81
N GLU A 288 10.27 -5.72 -1.76
CA GLU A 288 9.86 -6.78 -2.70
C GLU A 288 8.39 -7.17 -2.56
N GLY A 289 7.85 -7.08 -1.35
CA GLY A 289 6.42 -7.23 -1.15
C GLY A 289 5.64 -5.97 -1.49
N GLN A 290 6.17 -4.80 -1.09
CA GLN A 290 5.53 -3.51 -1.34
C GLN A 290 5.39 -3.17 -2.83
N LYS A 291 6.35 -3.57 -3.67
CA LYS A 291 6.31 -3.31 -5.12
C LYS A 291 5.13 -3.98 -5.82
N THR A 292 4.57 -5.04 -5.24
CA THR A 292 3.43 -5.73 -5.85
C THR A 292 2.19 -4.86 -5.89
N ALA A 293 2.09 -3.81 -5.06
CA ALA A 293 1.01 -2.83 -5.16
C ALA A 293 1.01 -2.08 -6.50
N ALA A 294 2.18 -1.76 -7.06
CA ALA A 294 2.30 -1.16 -8.39
C ALA A 294 1.91 -2.14 -9.50
N ILE A 295 2.36 -3.39 -9.39
CA ILE A 295 2.01 -4.47 -10.33
C ILE A 295 0.49 -4.71 -10.30
N GLU A 296 -0.13 -4.70 -9.11
CA GLU A 296 -1.57 -4.80 -8.94
C GLU A 296 -2.31 -3.62 -9.60
N ILE A 297 -1.80 -2.39 -9.50
CA ILE A 297 -2.41 -1.23 -10.19
C ILE A 297 -2.45 -1.47 -11.70
N CYS A 298 -1.33 -1.87 -12.31
CA CYS A 298 -1.31 -2.21 -13.73
C CYS A 298 -2.30 -3.33 -14.04
N GLN A 299 -2.27 -4.42 -13.27
CA GLN A 299 -3.16 -5.56 -13.46
C GLN A 299 -4.65 -5.19 -13.35
N GLN A 300 -5.02 -4.35 -12.39
CA GLN A 300 -6.39 -3.90 -12.15
C GLN A 300 -6.90 -2.94 -13.24
N PHE A 301 -5.99 -2.27 -13.96
CA PHE A 301 -6.27 -1.50 -15.16
C PHE A 301 -6.03 -2.28 -16.46
N ASP A 302 -6.14 -3.61 -16.42
CA ASP A 302 -5.94 -4.47 -17.60
C ASP A 302 -4.59 -4.25 -18.30
N TRP A 303 -3.56 -4.04 -17.47
CA TRP A 303 -2.18 -3.74 -17.87
C TRP A 303 -1.98 -2.38 -18.55
N GLU A 304 -2.91 -1.45 -18.40
CA GLU A 304 -2.71 -0.03 -18.71
C GLU A 304 -2.02 0.71 -17.55
N VAL A 305 -1.13 1.64 -17.90
CA VAL A 305 -0.37 2.44 -16.93
C VAL A 305 -1.11 3.75 -16.69
N PRO A 306 -1.31 4.22 -15.44
CA PRO A 306 -1.83 5.56 -15.18
C PRO A 306 -0.84 6.65 -15.63
N GLU A 307 -1.28 7.88 -15.83
CA GLU A 307 -0.37 9.01 -16.08
C GLU A 307 0.39 9.38 -14.81
N TRP A 308 -0.32 9.40 -13.67
CA TRP A 308 0.23 9.81 -12.38
C TRP A 308 -0.06 8.84 -11.24
N VAL A 309 0.92 8.67 -10.36
CA VAL A 309 0.76 8.00 -9.06
C VAL A 309 1.24 8.91 -7.94
N ILE A 310 0.38 9.20 -6.96
CA ILE A 310 0.66 10.12 -5.86
C ILE A 310 0.81 9.32 -4.57
N ILE A 311 1.99 9.43 -3.97
CA ILE A 311 2.44 8.58 -2.86
C ILE A 311 2.75 9.45 -1.64
N PRO A 312 2.10 9.24 -0.49
CA PRO A 312 2.50 9.86 0.77
C PRO A 312 3.91 9.41 1.17
N GLY A 313 4.84 10.35 1.34
CA GLY A 313 6.27 10.10 1.53
C GLY A 313 6.74 10.35 2.97
N GLY A 314 6.98 9.28 3.72
CA GLY A 314 7.64 9.33 5.05
C GLY A 314 9.08 8.89 4.99
N ASN A 315 9.31 7.59 5.26
CA ASN A 315 10.64 6.97 5.17
C ASN A 315 11.05 6.64 3.72
N LEU A 316 10.24 7.02 2.74
CA LEU A 316 10.50 7.00 1.29
C LEU A 316 10.75 5.63 0.61
N GLY A 317 10.87 4.53 1.37
CA GLY A 317 11.02 3.19 0.79
C GLY A 317 9.81 2.77 -0.06
N ASN A 318 8.60 3.22 0.28
CA ASN A 318 7.40 2.97 -0.51
C ASN A 318 7.48 3.58 -1.92
N VAL A 319 8.00 4.81 -2.05
CA VAL A 319 8.18 5.49 -3.35
C VAL A 319 8.99 4.63 -4.30
N TYR A 320 10.15 4.17 -3.83
CA TYR A 320 11.02 3.29 -4.60
C TYR A 320 10.39 1.93 -4.87
N ALA A 321 9.64 1.36 -3.93
CA ALA A 321 8.94 0.09 -4.15
C ALA A 321 7.89 0.21 -5.29
N PHE A 322 7.11 1.29 -5.33
CA PHE A 322 6.17 1.54 -6.43
C PHE A 322 6.91 1.68 -7.77
N PHE A 323 7.95 2.50 -7.82
CA PHE A 323 8.81 2.63 -9.01
C PHE A 323 9.34 1.27 -9.47
N LYS A 324 9.93 0.49 -8.56
CA LYS A 324 10.51 -0.83 -8.84
C LYS A 324 9.48 -1.79 -9.43
N GLY A 325 8.23 -1.75 -8.95
CA GLY A 325 7.14 -2.56 -9.50
C GLY A 325 6.74 -2.15 -10.91
N PHE A 326 6.54 -0.85 -11.16
CA PHE A 326 6.24 -0.33 -12.50
C PHE A 326 7.38 -0.57 -13.48
N GLN A 327 8.62 -0.32 -13.05
CA GLN A 327 9.83 -0.52 -13.84
C GLN A 327 10.00 -1.99 -14.22
N MET A 328 9.75 -2.93 -13.30
CA MET A 328 9.81 -4.36 -13.59
C MET A 328 8.75 -4.80 -14.63
N CYS A 329 7.53 -4.23 -14.57
CA CYS A 329 6.52 -4.44 -15.60
C CYS A 329 6.97 -3.91 -16.97
N LYS A 330 7.64 -2.75 -17.01
CA LYS A 330 8.18 -2.15 -18.24
C LYS A 330 9.34 -2.97 -18.82
N GLU A 331 10.32 -3.34 -17.99
CA GLU A 331 11.50 -4.10 -18.41
C GLU A 331 11.16 -5.47 -18.98
N LEU A 332 10.12 -6.13 -18.44
CA LEU A 332 9.62 -7.42 -18.93
C LEU A 332 8.56 -7.28 -20.04
N GLY A 333 8.29 -6.06 -20.51
CA GLY A 333 7.41 -5.76 -21.64
C GLY A 333 5.92 -5.90 -21.35
N LEU A 334 5.50 -6.02 -20.08
CA LEU A 334 4.07 -6.06 -19.73
C LEU A 334 3.43 -4.69 -19.95
N THR A 335 4.20 -3.63 -19.74
CA THR A 335 3.82 -2.24 -20.03
C THR A 335 4.90 -1.58 -20.89
N ASP A 336 4.55 -0.52 -21.60
CA ASP A 336 5.48 0.23 -22.47
C ASP A 336 6.16 1.41 -21.74
N ARG A 337 5.58 1.84 -20.61
CA ARG A 337 6.07 2.95 -19.80
C ARG A 337 5.92 2.71 -18.30
N VAL A 338 6.46 3.65 -17.52
CA VAL A 338 6.19 3.84 -16.09
C VAL A 338 5.35 5.11 -15.92
N PRO A 339 4.50 5.22 -14.88
CA PRO A 339 3.79 6.46 -14.59
C PRO A 339 4.76 7.52 -14.07
N ARG A 340 4.42 8.80 -14.24
CA ARG A 340 5.08 9.85 -13.45
C ARG A 340 4.62 9.72 -11.99
N MET A 341 5.50 10.01 -11.05
CA MET A 341 5.17 9.90 -9.63
C MET A 341 5.24 11.24 -8.92
N VAL A 342 4.32 11.44 -7.99
CA VAL A 342 4.34 12.56 -7.04
C VAL A 342 4.60 12.00 -5.66
N VAL A 343 5.62 12.53 -4.97
CA VAL A 343 5.80 12.29 -3.53
C VAL A 343 5.21 13.45 -2.77
N ALA A 344 4.23 13.17 -1.92
CA ALA A 344 3.57 14.18 -1.10
C ALA A 344 4.07 14.08 0.35
N GLN A 345 4.65 15.16 0.89
CA GLN A 345 5.13 15.23 2.28
C GLN A 345 4.31 16.22 3.12
N ALA A 346 4.22 15.99 4.43
CA ALA A 346 3.72 17.02 5.33
C ALA A 346 4.77 18.13 5.48
N GLN A 347 4.39 19.40 5.47
CA GLN A 347 5.30 20.55 5.59
C GLN A 347 6.22 20.46 6.82
N ASN A 348 5.69 19.88 7.91
CA ASN A 348 6.41 19.66 9.17
C ASN A 348 7.44 18.52 9.10
N ALA A 349 7.47 17.74 8.01
CA ALA A 349 8.36 16.62 7.78
C ALA A 349 8.65 16.44 6.27
N ASN A 350 9.27 17.45 5.66
CA ASN A 350 9.41 17.59 4.20
C ASN A 350 10.87 17.64 3.66
N PRO A 351 11.85 16.87 4.19
CA PRO A 351 13.25 17.03 3.77
C PRO A 351 13.48 16.68 2.29
N LEU A 352 12.70 15.76 1.71
CA LEU A 352 12.78 15.45 0.27
C LEU A 352 12.20 16.60 -0.57
N TYR A 353 11.14 17.26 -0.12
CA TYR A 353 10.62 18.45 -0.80
C TYR A 353 11.67 19.56 -0.84
N ARG A 354 12.34 19.83 0.28
CA ARG A 354 13.44 20.82 0.33
C ARG A 354 14.56 20.46 -0.65
N ALA A 355 14.98 19.20 -0.67
CA ALA A 355 15.97 18.70 -1.61
C ALA A 355 15.51 18.85 -3.08
N TYR A 356 14.25 18.50 -3.39
CA TYR A 356 13.67 18.65 -4.73
C TYR A 356 13.65 20.12 -5.18
N LYS A 357 13.24 21.05 -4.32
CA LYS A 357 13.27 22.49 -4.61
C LYS A 357 14.69 23.02 -4.84
N ALA A 358 15.70 22.38 -4.26
CA ALA A 358 17.12 22.64 -4.48
C ALA A 358 17.73 21.81 -5.62
N GLY A 359 16.91 21.17 -6.48
CA GLY A 359 17.38 20.41 -7.64
C GLY A 359 18.09 19.09 -7.30
N PHE A 360 17.86 18.54 -6.10
CA PHE A 360 18.55 17.36 -5.54
C PHE A 360 20.07 17.53 -5.36
N GLU A 361 20.61 18.74 -5.47
CA GLU A 361 22.06 18.98 -5.33
C GLU A 361 22.53 18.85 -3.88
N ASN A 362 21.70 19.29 -2.93
CA ASN A 362 21.99 19.24 -1.49
C ASN A 362 20.80 18.68 -0.72
N TYR A 363 20.96 17.47 -0.18
CA TYR A 363 20.04 16.92 0.82
C TYR A 363 20.53 17.27 2.22
N GLU A 364 19.65 17.87 3.03
CA GLU A 364 19.90 18.13 4.44
C GLU A 364 18.74 17.56 5.27
N PRO A 365 19.04 16.67 6.25
CA PRO A 365 18.05 16.24 7.22
C PRO A 365 17.44 17.42 7.97
N MET A 366 16.18 17.29 8.35
CA MET A 366 15.52 18.25 9.22
C MET A 366 15.07 17.59 10.53
N ARG A 367 14.88 18.39 11.57
CA ARG A 367 14.09 17.94 12.72
C ARG A 367 12.61 17.98 12.33
N ALA A 368 11.97 16.82 12.24
CA ALA A 368 10.54 16.77 11.99
C ALA A 368 9.76 17.34 13.19
N GLU A 369 8.74 18.12 12.88
CA GLU A 369 7.76 18.64 13.83
C GLU A 369 6.52 17.75 13.86
N ASP A 370 5.63 17.98 14.83
CA ASP A 370 4.43 17.16 14.98
C ASP A 370 3.48 17.33 13.80
N THR A 371 2.90 16.21 13.36
CA THR A 371 1.95 16.17 12.24
C THR A 371 0.84 15.16 12.51
N PHE A 372 -0.38 15.48 12.07
CA PHE A 372 -1.49 14.51 12.06
C PHE A 372 -1.19 13.29 11.18
N ALA A 373 -0.30 13.48 10.20
CA ALA A 373 0.24 12.45 9.33
C ALA A 373 1.36 11.63 10.01
N SER A 374 1.19 11.23 11.27
CA SER A 374 2.24 10.66 12.14
C SER A 374 3.13 9.57 11.52
N ALA A 375 2.60 8.64 10.70
CA ALA A 375 3.44 7.61 10.08
C ALA A 375 4.42 8.12 8.99
N ILE A 376 4.31 9.39 8.57
CA ILE A 376 5.25 10.06 7.68
C ILE A 376 6.01 11.22 8.36
N GLN A 377 5.93 11.35 9.69
CA GLN A 377 6.71 12.29 10.49
C GLN A 377 8.19 11.87 10.54
N ILE A 378 8.90 12.04 9.43
CA ILE A 378 10.29 11.60 9.24
C ILE A 378 11.14 12.76 8.71
N GLY A 379 12.07 13.21 9.53
CA GLY A 379 12.99 14.31 9.20
C GLY A 379 14.30 13.88 8.55
N ASP A 380 14.66 12.59 8.67
CA ASP A 380 15.81 11.97 8.02
C ASP A 380 15.43 10.61 7.41
N PRO A 381 14.86 10.57 6.19
CA PRO A 381 14.41 9.33 5.57
C PRO A 381 15.58 8.41 5.20
N VAL A 382 15.52 7.16 5.66
CA VAL A 382 16.54 6.14 5.40
C VAL A 382 16.66 5.81 3.92
N SER A 383 15.59 5.95 3.13
CA SER A 383 15.56 5.64 1.69
C SER A 383 15.54 6.89 0.81
N ILE A 384 16.15 8.00 1.24
CA ILE A 384 16.21 9.24 0.45
C ILE A 384 16.87 9.01 -0.93
N ASP A 385 18.01 8.34 -0.99
CA ASP A 385 18.72 8.08 -2.26
C ASP A 385 17.88 7.27 -3.23
N ARG A 386 17.14 6.28 -2.71
CA ARG A 386 16.21 5.46 -3.50
C ARG A 386 15.04 6.27 -4.05
N ALA A 387 14.50 7.21 -3.26
CA ALA A 387 13.43 8.08 -3.73
C ALA A 387 13.92 9.10 -4.76
N MET A 388 15.09 9.72 -4.55
CA MET A 388 15.68 10.63 -5.53
C MET A 388 15.94 9.91 -6.86
N TYR A 389 16.52 8.69 -6.81
CA TYR A 389 16.69 7.84 -7.99
C TYR A 389 15.36 7.52 -8.68
N ALA A 390 14.35 7.06 -7.94
CA ALA A 390 13.05 6.75 -8.51
C ALA A 390 12.40 7.97 -9.19
N LEU A 391 12.47 9.15 -8.54
CA LEU A 391 11.92 10.40 -9.06
C LEU A 391 12.68 10.88 -10.30
N SER A 392 14.00 10.76 -10.35
CA SER A 392 14.76 11.12 -11.55
C SER A 392 14.41 10.22 -12.74
N GLU A 393 14.24 8.92 -12.51
CA GLU A 393 13.94 7.95 -13.57
C GLU A 393 12.51 8.05 -14.12
N CYS A 394 11.56 8.53 -13.32
CA CYS A 394 10.15 8.65 -13.72
C CYS A 394 9.68 10.08 -13.98
N ASP A 395 10.59 11.05 -14.10
CA ASP A 395 10.27 12.49 -14.20
C ASP A 395 9.28 12.93 -13.11
N GLY A 396 9.57 12.51 -11.88
CA GLY A 396 8.71 12.67 -10.72
C GLY A 396 8.85 14.04 -10.05
N ILE A 397 7.84 14.39 -9.26
CA ILE A 397 7.72 15.67 -8.55
C ILE A 397 7.57 15.42 -7.05
N VAL A 398 7.96 16.39 -6.25
CA VAL A 398 7.70 16.39 -4.81
C VAL A 398 6.87 17.62 -4.46
N GLU A 399 5.82 17.40 -3.68
CA GLU A 399 4.95 18.46 -3.18
C GLU A 399 4.74 18.32 -1.68
N GLU A 400 4.33 19.42 -1.05
CA GLU A 400 4.05 19.46 0.38
C GLU A 400 2.60 19.84 0.69
N ALA A 401 2.14 19.49 1.88
CA ALA A 401 0.86 19.93 2.44
C ALA A 401 1.06 20.43 3.87
N SER A 402 0.49 21.59 4.19
CA SER A 402 0.39 22.06 5.57
C SER A 402 -0.56 21.17 6.38
N GLU A 403 -0.51 21.28 7.71
CA GLU A 403 -1.37 20.51 8.60
C GLU A 403 -2.87 20.82 8.39
N GLU A 404 -3.22 22.06 8.05
CA GLU A 404 -4.59 22.42 7.71
C GLU A 404 -4.98 21.89 6.33
N GLU A 405 -4.13 22.05 5.31
CA GLU A 405 -4.40 21.56 3.95
C GLU A 405 -4.65 20.06 3.94
N LEU A 406 -3.83 19.27 4.65
CA LEU A 406 -3.97 17.81 4.66
C LEU A 406 -5.27 17.37 5.37
N MET A 407 -5.67 18.06 6.44
CA MET A 407 -6.89 17.72 7.18
C MET A 407 -8.15 18.19 6.44
N ASP A 408 -8.12 19.38 5.84
CA ASP A 408 -9.19 19.89 4.98
C ASP A 408 -9.38 19.01 3.74
N ALA A 409 -8.29 18.60 3.06
CA ALA A 409 -8.37 17.70 1.92
C ALA A 409 -8.94 16.33 2.30
N ALA A 410 -8.53 15.77 3.44
CA ALA A 410 -9.09 14.51 3.95
C ALA A 410 -10.59 14.64 4.29
N ALA A 411 -10.98 15.69 5.01
CA ALA A 411 -12.38 15.93 5.39
C ALA A 411 -13.26 16.19 4.16
N ARG A 412 -12.78 16.97 3.19
CA ARG A 412 -13.47 17.21 1.92
C ARG A 412 -13.71 15.92 1.16
N ALA A 413 -12.69 15.07 1.03
CA ALA A 413 -12.84 13.77 0.37
C ALA A 413 -13.78 12.83 1.14
N ASP A 414 -13.80 12.87 2.47
CA ASP A 414 -14.74 12.08 3.30
C ASP A 414 -16.21 12.45 3.04
N MET A 415 -16.51 13.73 2.74
CA MET A 415 -17.87 14.16 2.36
C MET A 415 -18.38 13.48 1.06
N THR A 416 -17.50 12.82 0.31
CA THR A 416 -17.85 12.07 -0.90
C THR A 416 -18.02 10.57 -0.68
N GLY A 417 -17.95 10.10 0.58
CA GLY A 417 -18.14 8.70 0.97
C GLY A 417 -16.85 7.93 1.24
N MET A 418 -15.69 8.60 1.21
CA MET A 418 -14.42 8.01 1.65
C MET A 418 -14.28 8.04 3.17
N PHE A 419 -13.22 7.40 3.69
CA PHE A 419 -12.81 7.53 5.08
C PHE A 419 -11.28 7.53 5.19
N ASN A 420 -10.69 8.68 4.91
CA ASN A 420 -9.27 8.85 4.62
C ASN A 420 -8.40 8.88 5.89
N CYS A 421 -7.18 8.33 5.82
CA CYS A 421 -6.15 8.65 6.79
C CYS A 421 -5.52 10.02 6.48
N PRO A 422 -4.86 10.68 7.45
CA PRO A 422 -4.15 11.95 7.21
C PRO A 422 -3.06 11.85 6.11
N HIS A 423 -2.41 10.69 5.93
CA HIS A 423 -1.47 10.48 4.82
C HIS A 423 -2.14 10.61 3.45
N THR A 424 -3.36 10.10 3.32
CA THR A 424 -4.16 10.28 2.11
C THR A 424 -4.51 11.75 1.94
N GLY A 425 -4.82 12.45 3.04
CA GLY A 425 -4.99 13.91 3.05
C GLY A 425 -3.80 14.68 2.46
N VAL A 426 -2.57 14.31 2.85
CA VAL A 426 -1.34 14.90 2.28
C VAL A 426 -1.25 14.68 0.76
N ALA A 427 -1.51 13.46 0.29
CA ALA A 427 -1.52 13.17 -1.14
C ALA A 427 -2.64 13.88 -1.91
N LEU A 428 -3.83 14.02 -1.31
CA LEU A 428 -4.94 14.75 -1.91
C LEU A 428 -4.68 16.26 -1.95
N ALA A 429 -4.07 16.83 -0.93
CA ALA A 429 -3.64 18.23 -0.93
C ALA A 429 -2.60 18.51 -2.02
N ALA A 430 -1.60 17.63 -2.18
CA ALA A 430 -0.64 17.72 -3.28
C ALA A 430 -1.33 17.59 -4.66
N LEU A 431 -2.29 16.67 -4.81
CA LEU A 431 -3.10 16.55 -6.03
C LEU A 431 -3.84 17.86 -6.33
N ILE A 432 -4.51 18.45 -5.35
CA ILE A 432 -5.26 19.71 -5.52
C ILE A 432 -4.32 20.81 -6.04
N LYS A 433 -3.16 21.01 -5.41
CA LYS A 433 -2.15 22.00 -5.86
C LYS A 433 -1.69 21.76 -7.30
N LEU A 434 -1.39 20.50 -7.63
CA LEU A 434 -0.89 20.13 -8.97
C LEU A 434 -1.98 20.18 -10.06
N ARG A 435 -3.26 20.06 -9.68
CA ARG A 435 -4.40 20.29 -10.57
C ARG A 435 -4.64 21.78 -10.81
N GLU A 436 -4.55 22.58 -9.76
CA GLU A 436 -4.70 24.05 -9.82
C GLU A 436 -3.56 24.70 -10.62
N SER A 437 -2.33 24.20 -10.49
CA SER A 437 -1.19 24.69 -11.28
C SER A 437 -1.18 24.21 -12.73
N GLY A 438 -2.04 23.25 -13.09
CA GLY A 438 -2.11 22.65 -14.42
C GLY A 438 -1.05 21.60 -14.71
N THR A 439 -0.23 21.21 -13.72
CA THR A 439 0.78 20.14 -13.86
C THR A 439 0.15 18.77 -14.13
N ILE A 440 -0.93 18.45 -13.42
CA ILE A 440 -1.77 17.26 -13.68
C ILE A 440 -2.97 17.74 -14.49
N ALA A 441 -3.26 17.10 -15.63
CA ALA A 441 -4.36 17.49 -16.51
C ALA A 441 -5.72 16.89 -16.08
N PRO A 442 -6.86 17.47 -16.48
CA PRO A 442 -8.20 16.95 -16.15
C PRO A 442 -8.44 15.51 -16.61
N SER A 443 -7.81 15.14 -17.73
CA SER A 443 -7.90 13.83 -18.39
C SER A 443 -6.90 12.80 -17.89
N ASP A 444 -5.94 13.19 -17.04
CA ASP A 444 -4.88 12.28 -16.59
C ASP A 444 -5.44 11.25 -15.60
N ARG A 445 -5.33 9.96 -15.93
CA ARG A 445 -5.61 8.88 -15.00
C ARG A 445 -4.61 8.93 -13.86
N THR A 446 -5.13 9.24 -12.68
CA THR A 446 -4.32 9.53 -11.50
C THR A 446 -4.69 8.60 -10.37
N VAL A 447 -3.69 7.96 -9.74
CA VAL A 447 -3.89 7.04 -8.62
C VAL A 447 -3.27 7.63 -7.35
N VAL A 448 -4.08 7.87 -6.34
CA VAL A 448 -3.63 8.25 -4.99
C VAL A 448 -3.43 6.99 -4.15
N ILE A 449 -2.29 6.86 -3.46
CA ILE A 449 -2.02 5.72 -2.60
C ILE A 449 -2.49 6.00 -1.17
N SER A 450 -3.48 5.23 -0.69
CA SER A 450 -3.92 5.26 0.71
C SER A 450 -3.22 4.15 1.50
N THR A 451 -2.27 4.53 2.35
CA THR A 451 -1.35 3.59 3.02
C THR A 451 -1.87 2.99 4.33
N ALA A 452 -2.91 3.57 4.92
CA ALA A 452 -3.48 3.13 6.19
C ALA A 452 -4.99 3.37 6.21
N HIS A 453 -5.73 2.51 6.92
CA HIS A 453 -7.18 2.67 7.04
C HIS A 453 -7.51 3.92 7.88
N GLY A 454 -8.48 4.73 7.45
CA GLY A 454 -8.96 5.88 8.22
C GLY A 454 -9.44 5.56 9.65
N LEU A 455 -9.83 4.32 9.95
CA LEU A 455 -10.26 3.86 11.28
C LEU A 455 -9.14 3.95 12.33
N LYS A 456 -7.88 4.01 11.90
CA LYS A 456 -6.75 4.25 12.81
C LYS A 456 -6.62 5.70 13.26
N PHE A 457 -7.36 6.62 12.63
CA PHE A 457 -7.23 8.06 12.81
C PHE A 457 -8.55 8.71 13.23
N THR A 458 -9.41 7.98 13.94
CA THR A 458 -10.67 8.52 14.47
C THR A 458 -10.42 9.69 15.41
N GLY A 459 -9.36 9.66 16.22
CA GLY A 459 -9.00 10.76 17.11
C GLY A 459 -8.75 12.09 16.39
N SER A 460 -8.00 12.09 15.28
CA SER A 460 -7.76 13.33 14.52
C SER A 460 -9.03 13.83 13.82
N LYS A 461 -9.88 12.91 13.34
CA LYS A 461 -11.18 13.27 12.74
C LYS A 461 -12.15 13.86 13.76
N ILE A 462 -12.21 13.29 14.96
CA ILE A 462 -13.01 13.82 16.06
C ILE A 462 -12.56 15.26 16.34
N ALA A 463 -11.26 15.48 16.59
CA ALA A 463 -10.71 16.79 16.87
C ALA A 463 -11.00 17.83 15.77
N TYR A 464 -10.92 17.41 14.48
CA TYR A 464 -11.22 18.28 13.35
C TYR A 464 -12.71 18.66 13.29
N HIS A 465 -13.62 17.68 13.38
CA HIS A 465 -15.06 17.95 13.28
C HIS A 465 -15.65 18.58 14.55
N SER A 466 -15.01 18.43 15.71
CA SER A 466 -15.33 19.15 16.95
C SER A 466 -14.74 20.57 17.00
N LYS A 467 -13.91 20.95 16.01
CA LYS A 467 -13.18 22.23 15.97
C LYS A 467 -12.27 22.44 17.19
N GLU A 468 -11.64 21.36 17.64
CA GLU A 468 -10.73 21.35 18.80
C GLU A 468 -9.25 21.50 18.40
N ILE A 469 -8.94 21.56 17.10
CA ILE A 469 -7.58 21.77 16.61
C ILE A 469 -7.27 23.28 16.61
N GLU A 470 -6.34 23.70 17.46
CA GLU A 470 -5.91 25.09 17.56
C GLU A 470 -5.31 25.59 16.23
N GLY A 471 -5.68 26.80 15.83
CA GLY A 471 -5.17 27.45 14.62
C GLY A 471 -5.86 27.03 13.31
N PHE A 472 -6.76 26.05 13.34
CA PHE A 472 -7.46 25.58 12.14
C PHE A 472 -8.82 26.28 11.99
N ALA A 473 -9.13 26.72 10.77
CA ALA A 473 -10.49 27.13 10.41
C ALA A 473 -11.46 25.94 10.43
N SER A 474 -10.95 24.73 10.17
CA SER A 474 -11.73 23.48 10.07
C SER A 474 -12.90 23.65 9.10
N THR A 475 -12.59 24.07 7.87
CA THR A 475 -13.54 24.51 6.84
C THR A 475 -14.68 23.52 6.60
N TYR A 476 -14.38 22.22 6.68
CA TYR A 476 -15.30 21.13 6.42
C TYR A 476 -15.78 20.41 7.69
N ALA A 477 -15.67 21.05 8.85
CA ALA A 477 -16.19 20.50 10.11
C ALA A 477 -17.71 20.27 10.03
N ASN A 478 -18.18 19.16 10.60
CA ASN A 478 -19.58 18.76 10.59
C ASN A 478 -19.99 18.22 11.96
N PRO A 479 -20.05 19.09 12.99
CA PRO A 479 -20.41 18.67 14.34
C PRO A 479 -21.89 18.27 14.42
N PRO A 480 -22.27 17.40 15.37
CA PRO A 480 -23.67 17.15 15.66
C PRO A 480 -24.42 18.44 16.02
N VAL A 481 -25.59 18.65 15.41
CA VAL A 481 -26.48 19.77 15.74
C VAL A 481 -27.38 19.34 16.90
N GLN A 482 -27.30 20.05 18.02
CA GLN A 482 -28.23 19.83 19.14
C GLN A 482 -29.58 20.47 18.83
N VAL A 483 -30.66 19.70 19.04
CA VAL A 483 -32.04 20.14 18.84
C VAL A 483 -32.88 19.65 20.02
N GLN A 484 -33.87 20.43 20.42
CA GLN A 484 -34.82 20.03 21.45
C GLN A 484 -35.70 18.88 20.97
N GLU A 485 -36.23 18.08 21.90
CA GLU A 485 -37.24 17.04 21.61
C GLU A 485 -38.59 17.68 21.25
N ASP A 486 -38.61 18.36 20.10
CA ASP A 486 -39.77 19.07 19.57
C ASP A 486 -39.83 18.89 18.05
N PHE A 487 -40.98 18.42 17.56
CA PHE A 487 -41.18 18.15 16.13
C PHE A 487 -40.98 19.40 15.27
N GLY A 488 -41.48 20.56 15.73
CA GLY A 488 -41.34 21.82 15.00
C GLY A 488 -39.88 22.22 14.87
N LYS A 489 -39.11 22.17 15.96
CA LYS A 489 -37.67 22.47 15.96
C LYS A 489 -36.86 21.54 15.08
N VAL A 490 -37.19 20.25 15.07
CA VAL A 490 -36.55 19.28 14.17
C VAL A 490 -36.89 19.63 12.71
N MET A 491 -38.17 19.90 12.41
CA MET A 491 -38.60 20.28 11.07
C MET A 491 -37.98 21.58 10.59
N ASP A 492 -37.82 22.59 11.44
CA ASP A 492 -37.16 23.86 11.11
C ASP A 492 -35.72 23.62 10.60
N ILE A 493 -34.95 22.81 11.33
CA ILE A 493 -33.56 22.47 10.96
C ILE A 493 -33.53 21.66 9.65
N LEU A 494 -34.41 20.67 9.51
CA LEU A 494 -34.47 19.84 8.30
C LEU A 494 -34.87 20.66 7.07
N SER A 495 -35.87 21.53 7.19
CA SER A 495 -36.37 22.38 6.10
C SER A 495 -35.28 23.34 5.64
N GLN A 496 -34.55 23.97 6.59
CA GLN A 496 -33.40 24.80 6.28
C GLN A 496 -32.28 24.04 5.58
N LYS A 497 -32.04 22.77 5.95
CA LYS A 497 -30.94 21.97 5.39
C LYS A 497 -31.25 21.37 4.02
N LEU A 498 -32.53 21.03 3.79
CA LEU A 498 -33.01 20.36 2.59
C LEU A 498 -33.61 21.32 1.56
N ASP A 499 -33.69 22.61 1.88
CA ASP A 499 -34.35 23.66 1.07
C ASP A 499 -35.81 23.28 0.69
N VAL A 500 -36.58 22.73 1.66
CA VAL A 500 -37.99 22.33 1.48
C VAL A 500 -38.99 23.16 2.26
#